data_AF-A0AAW7IG57-F1
#
_entry.id   AF-A0AAW7IG57-F1
#
_cell.length_a   1.000
_cell.length_b   1.000
_cell.length_c   1.000
_cell.angle_alpha   90.00
_cell.angle_beta   90.00
_cell.angle_gamma   90.00
#
_symmetry.space_group_name_H-M   'P 1'
#
loop_
_entity.id
_entity.type
_entity.pdbx_description
1 polymer ?
#
loop_
_entity_poly.entity_id
_entity_poly.type
_entity_poly.pdbx_seq_one_letter_code
_entity_poly.pdbx_strand_id
1 'polypeptide(L)'
;MSNFVTLTIASEAFLLLSFIIIFLSARNGKKNALLVILFIIGGAPLLYLAIDHATSDYLDANIGLGLAFMFTWIYSVIAFIIGIILLVKKKNDNNISKEQ
;
A
#
# COMPACT_ATOMS: atom_id res chain seq x y z
N MET A 1 21.05 5.03 8.56
CA MET A 1 19.63 4.73 8.87
C MET A 1 19.61 3.37 9.54
N SER A 2 18.85 3.17 10.62
CA SER A 2 18.72 1.84 11.21
C SER A 2 17.95 0.90 10.26
N ASN A 3 18.26 -0.40 10.28
CA ASN A 3 17.60 -1.39 9.43
C ASN A 3 16.08 -1.38 9.59
N PHE A 4 15.59 -1.11 10.80
CA PHE A 4 14.18 -0.96 11.11
C PHE A 4 13.53 0.20 10.35
N VAL A 5 14.10 1.42 10.42
CA VAL A 5 13.54 2.59 9.73
C VAL A 5 13.53 2.38 8.21
N THR A 6 14.59 1.77 7.67
CA THR A 6 14.64 1.40 6.25
C THR A 6 13.51 0.44 5.87
N LEU A 7 13.24 -0.57 6.69
CA LEU A 7 12.17 -1.54 6.44
C LEU A 7 10.78 -0.91 6.51
N THR A 8 10.53 0.00 7.46
CA THR A 8 9.26 0.75 7.56
C THR A 8 9.04 1.58 6.30
N ILE A 9 10.05 2.36 5.89
CA ILE A 9 9.96 3.19 4.68
C ILE A 9 9.73 2.34 3.43
N ALA A 10 10.46 1.23 3.28
CA ALA A 10 10.29 0.33 2.15
C ALA A 10 8.88 -0.27 2.08
N SER A 11 8.31 -0.62 3.24
CA SER A 11 6.95 -1.18 3.34
C SER A 11 5.88 -0.16 2.95
N GLU A 12 6.00 1.07 3.46
CA GLU A 12 5.10 2.19 3.11
C GLU A 12 5.23 2.59 1.63
N ALA A 13 6.45 2.59 1.10
CA ALA A 13 6.70 2.89 -0.31
C ALA A 13 6.08 1.83 -1.23
N PHE A 14 6.15 0.55 -0.85
CA PHE A 14 5.52 -0.53 -1.60
C PHE A 14 3.98 -0.42 -1.56
N LEU A 15 3.40 -0.13 -0.39
CA LEU A 15 1.97 0.13 -0.25
C LEU A 15 1.53 1.30 -1.14
N LEU A 16 2.26 2.42 -1.09
CA LEU A 16 1.99 3.61 -1.89
C LEU A 16 2.04 3.29 -3.39
N LEU A 17 3.07 2.56 -3.83
CA LEU A 17 3.20 2.13 -5.22
C LEU A 17 1.99 1.31 -5.67
N SER A 18 1.53 0.35 -4.86
CA SER A 18 0.35 -0.45 -5.16
C SER A 18 -0.90 0.41 -5.37
N PHE A 19 -1.11 1.42 -4.53
CA PHE A 19 -2.25 2.34 -4.66
C PHE A 19 -2.10 3.30 -5.84
N ILE A 20 -0.89 3.75 -6.17
CA ILE A 20 -0.62 4.55 -7.37
C ILE A 20 -1.02 3.77 -8.62
N ILE A 21 -0.70 2.47 -8.71
CA ILE A 21 -1.07 1.65 -9.86
C ILE A 21 -2.60 1.54 -9.99
N ILE A 22 -3.31 1.31 -8.88
CA ILE A 22 -4.79 1.29 -8.88
C ILE A 22 -5.34 2.65 -9.33
N PHE A 23 -4.79 3.75 -8.82
CA PHE A 23 -5.20 5.10 -9.17
C PHE A 23 -5.00 5.39 -10.66
N LEU A 24 -3.84 5.03 -11.23
CA LEU A 24 -3.56 5.18 -12.66
C LEU A 24 -4.50 4.35 -13.54
N SER A 25 -5.04 3.25 -13.01
CA SER A 25 -6.02 2.45 -13.71
C SER A 25 -7.47 2.98 -13.62
N ALA A 26 -7.80 3.76 -12.58
CA ALA A 26 -9.15 4.31 -12.45
C ALA A 26 -9.51 5.24 -13.63
N ARG A 27 -10.68 5.02 -14.26
CA ARG A 27 -11.18 5.84 -15.39
C ARG A 27 -11.93 7.10 -14.92
N ASN A 28 -12.45 7.08 -13.70
CA ASN A 28 -13.32 8.13 -13.14
C ASN A 28 -12.80 8.61 -11.78
N GLY A 29 -12.49 9.90 -11.65
CA GLY A 29 -11.92 10.52 -10.43
C GLY A 29 -12.84 10.55 -9.20
N LYS A 30 -14.08 10.06 -9.30
CA LYS A 30 -15.04 10.03 -8.17
C LYS A 30 -14.71 8.95 -7.13
N LYS A 31 -13.83 7.99 -7.43
CA LYS A 31 -13.43 6.91 -6.51
C LYS A 31 -12.22 7.23 -5.62
N ASN A 32 -11.70 8.46 -5.69
CA ASN A 32 -10.45 8.84 -5.03
C ASN A 32 -10.53 8.82 -3.50
N ALA A 33 -11.67 9.22 -2.92
CA ALA A 33 -11.83 9.25 -1.45
C ALA A 33 -11.76 7.83 -0.83
N LEU A 34 -12.40 6.84 -1.47
CA LEU A 34 -12.36 5.46 -1.00
C LEU A 34 -10.95 4.86 -1.10
N LEU A 35 -10.21 5.16 -2.18
CA LEU A 35 -8.82 4.72 -2.31
C LEU A 35 -7.92 5.30 -1.22
N VAL A 36 -8.12 6.58 -0.85
CA VAL A 36 -7.38 7.20 0.26
C VAL A 36 -7.71 6.53 1.59
N ILE A 37 -8.98 6.23 1.87
CA ILE A 37 -9.38 5.52 3.10
C ILE A 37 -8.72 4.14 3.17
N LEU A 38 -8.76 3.38 2.07
CA LEU A 38 -8.13 2.06 2.00
C LEU A 38 -6.61 2.12 2.17
N PHE A 39 -5.96 3.14 1.59
CA PHE A 39 -4.53 3.37 1.77
C PHE A 39 -4.17 3.64 3.24
N ILE A 40 -4.95 4.52 3.92
CA ILE A 40 -4.76 4.81 5.35
C ILE A 40 -4.94 3.55 6.19
N ILE A 41 -5.96 2.73 5.92
CA ILE A 41 -6.17 1.45 6.63
C ILE A 41 -4.97 0.51 6.46
N GLY A 42 -4.36 0.48 5.28
CA GLY A 42 -3.21 -0.37 4.97
C GLY A 42 -1.91 0.04 5.67
N GLY A 43 -1.66 1.35 5.84
CA GLY A 43 -0.37 1.86 6.36
C GLY A 43 -0.42 2.42 7.79
N ALA A 44 -1.54 2.98 8.22
CA ALA A 44 -1.64 3.65 9.53
C ALA A 44 -1.27 2.77 10.73
N PRO A 45 -1.67 1.47 10.79
CA PRO A 45 -1.24 0.60 11.89
C PRO A 45 0.27 0.42 11.99
N LEU A 46 0.97 0.28 10.84
CA LEU A 46 2.42 0.13 10.81
C LEU A 46 3.11 1.43 11.20
N LEU A 47 2.68 2.57 10.68
CA LEU A 47 3.24 3.87 11.05
C LEU A 47 3.08 4.14 12.55
N TYR A 48 1.90 3.90 13.10
CA TYR A 48 1.65 4.10 14.54
C TYR A 48 2.59 3.25 15.39
N LEU A 49 2.63 1.94 15.15
CA LEU A 49 3.47 1.04 15.93
C LEU A 49 4.97 1.27 15.69
N ALA A 50 5.35 1.74 14.50
CA ALA A 50 6.73 2.07 14.22
C ALA A 50 7.21 3.33 14.97
N ILE A 51 6.35 4.34 15.08
CA ILE A 51 6.62 5.54 15.88
C ILE A 51 6.70 5.16 17.36
N ASP A 52 5.70 4.42 17.85
CA ASP A 52 5.66 3.93 19.24
C ASP A 52 6.92 3.13 19.60
N HIS A 53 7.35 2.21 18.74
CA HIS A 53 8.59 1.46 18.92
C HIS A 53 9.85 2.34 18.89
N ALA A 54 9.86 3.43 18.13
CA ALA A 54 10.99 4.35 18.08
C ALA A 54 11.07 5.29 19.29
N THR A 55 9.95 5.52 19.98
CA THR A 55 9.87 6.47 21.11
C THR A 55 9.84 5.79 22.48
N SER A 56 9.57 4.49 22.53
CA SER A 56 9.38 3.75 23.78
C SER A 56 10.52 2.74 23.98
N ASP A 57 11.05 2.66 25.21
CA ASP A 57 12.09 1.70 25.60
C ASP A 57 11.45 0.31 25.86
N TYR A 58 11.24 -0.44 24.80
CA TYR A 58 10.79 -1.83 24.90
C TYR A 58 11.93 -2.74 25.36
N LEU A 59 11.71 -3.44 26.48
CA LEU A 59 12.66 -4.42 27.01
C LEU A 59 12.72 -5.72 26.18
N ASP A 60 11.63 -6.02 25.45
CA ASP A 60 11.46 -7.24 24.66
C ASP A 60 10.99 -6.94 23.22
N ALA A 61 10.95 -7.98 22.37
CA ALA A 61 10.46 -7.87 21.01
C ALA A 61 8.98 -7.45 20.94
N ASN A 62 8.69 -6.37 20.19
CA ASN A 62 7.33 -5.92 19.96
C ASN A 62 6.64 -6.78 18.88
N ILE A 63 5.92 -7.82 19.32
CA ILE A 63 5.16 -8.72 18.42
C ILE A 63 4.12 -7.95 17.60
N GLY A 64 3.50 -6.92 18.20
CA GLY A 64 2.53 -6.07 17.52
C GLY A 64 3.11 -5.39 16.28
N LEU A 65 4.35 -4.88 16.39
CA LEU A 65 5.07 -4.29 15.26
C LEU A 65 5.33 -5.30 14.14
N GLY A 66 5.76 -6.53 14.48
CA GLY A 66 5.95 -7.60 13.51
C GLY A 66 4.65 -7.96 12.76
N LEU A 67 3.54 -8.04 13.48
CA LEU A 67 2.21 -8.28 12.89
C LEU A 67 1.76 -7.12 11.99
N ALA A 68 2.07 -5.87 12.36
CA ALA A 68 1.76 -4.71 11.54
C ALA A 68 2.54 -4.68 10.22
N PHE A 69 3.81 -5.12 10.23
CA PHE A 69 4.58 -5.34 9.01
C PHE A 69 3.93 -6.40 8.12
N MET A 70 3.59 -7.57 8.67
CA MET A 70 2.95 -8.65 7.91
C MET A 70 1.62 -8.21 7.31
N PHE A 71 0.79 -7.52 8.09
CA PHE A 71 -0.47 -6.94 7.63
C PHE A 71 -0.24 -6.02 6.43
N THR A 72 0.67 -5.05 6.55
CA THR A 72 0.96 -4.07 5.50
C THR A 72 1.49 -4.74 4.24
N TRP A 73 2.34 -5.75 4.38
CA TRP A 73 2.90 -6.50 3.24
C TRP A 73 1.83 -7.28 2.49
N ILE A 74 1.01 -8.07 3.20
CA ILE A 74 -0.09 -8.83 2.60
C ILE A 74 -1.07 -7.88 1.90
N TYR A 75 -1.43 -6.78 2.57
CA TYR A 75 -2.31 -5.76 2.03
C TYR A 75 -1.74 -5.15 0.73
N SER A 76 -0.46 -4.79 0.75
CA SER A 76 0.25 -4.20 -0.39
C SER A 76 0.31 -5.15 -1.59
N VAL A 77 0.59 -6.44 -1.36
CA VAL A 77 0.62 -7.46 -2.44
C VAL A 77 -0.76 -7.62 -3.08
N ILE A 78 -1.82 -7.71 -2.27
CA ILE A 78 -3.19 -7.83 -2.77
C ILE A 78 -3.55 -6.58 -3.60
N ALA A 79 -3.28 -5.39 -3.08
CA ALA A 79 -3.52 -4.14 -3.78
C ALA A 79 -2.72 -4.06 -5.10
N PHE A 80 -1.45 -4.51 -5.09
CA PHE A 80 -0.61 -4.53 -6.27
C PHE A 80 -1.20 -5.42 -7.37
N ILE A 81 -1.58 -6.65 -7.03
CA ILE A 81 -2.18 -7.61 -7.97
C ILE A 81 -3.47 -7.02 -8.57
N ILE A 82 -4.34 -6.45 -7.75
CA ILE A 82 -5.57 -5.78 -8.20
C ILE A 82 -5.22 -4.64 -9.17
N GLY A 83 -4.24 -3.80 -8.81
CA GLY A 83 -3.78 -2.70 -9.64
C GLY A 83 -3.30 -3.15 -11.01
N ILE A 84 -2.48 -4.20 -11.08
CA ILE A 84 -1.99 -4.76 -12.33
C ILE A 84 -3.14 -5.30 -13.19
N ILE A 85 -4.06 -6.08 -12.60
CA ILE A 85 -5.23 -6.62 -13.33
C ILE A 85 -6.05 -5.47 -13.94
N LEU A 86 -6.32 -4.42 -13.16
CA LEU A 86 -7.07 -3.27 -13.64
C LEU A 86 -6.31 -2.53 -14.75
N LEU A 87 -4.99 -2.34 -14.61
CA LEU A 87 -4.16 -1.65 -15.60
C LEU A 87 -4.16 -2.40 -16.95
N VAL A 88 -4.02 -3.72 -16.92
CA VAL A 88 -4.08 -4.56 -18.13
C VAL A 88 -5.46 -4.46 -18.80
N LYS A 89 -6.55 -4.56 -18.03
CA LYS A 89 -7.91 -4.38 -18.55
C LYS A 89 -8.10 -3.03 -19.24
N LYS A 90 -7.67 -1.93 -18.61
CA LYS A 90 -7.74 -0.58 -19.19
C LYS A 90 -6.98 -0.48 -20.51
N LYS A 91 -5.80 -1.09 -20.62
CA LYS A 91 -5.02 -1.10 -21.86
C LYS A 91 -5.78 -1.80 -22.99
N ASN A 92 -6.42 -2.92 -22.71
CA ASN A 92 -7.20 -3.68 -23.69
C ASN A 92 -8.40 -2.88 -24.21
N ASP A 93 -9.18 -2.27 -23.30
CA ASP A 93 -10.35 -1.47 -23.66
C ASP A 93 -9.98 -0.27 -24.56
N ASN A 94 -8.84 0.36 -24.29
CA ASN A 94 -8.36 1.49 -25.08
C ASN A 94 -7.86 1.08 -26.49
N ASN A 95 -7.38 -0.15 -26.67
CA ASN A 95 -6.95 -0.65 -27.98
C ASN A 95 -8.17 -0.94 -28.86
N ILE A 96 -9.18 -1.62 -28.33
CA ILE A 96 -10.44 -1.93 -29.05
C ILE A 96 -11.11 -0.63 -29.55
N SER A 97 -11.13 0.42 -28.71
CA SER A 97 -11.70 1.71 -29.08
C SER A 97 -10.96 2.45 -30.21
N LYS A 98 -9.72 2.08 -30.54
CA LYS A 98 -8.95 2.71 -31.64
C LYS A 98 -9.12 2.00 -32.98
N GLU A 99 -9.62 0.77 -32.98
CA GLU A 99 -9.87 -0.03 -34.18
C GLU A 99 -11.29 0.16 -34.74
N GLN A 100 -12.20 0.79 -33.97
CA GLN A 100 -13.54 1.20 -34.38
C GLN A 100 -13.55 2.64 -34.90
#